data_AF-A0A952XDW9-F1
#
_entry.id   AF-A0A952XDW9-F1
#
_cell.length_a   1.000
_cell.length_b   1.000
_cell.length_c   1.000
_cell.angle_alpha   90.00
_cell.angle_beta   90.00
_cell.angle_gamma   90.00
#
_symmetry.space_group_name_H-M   'P 1'
#
loop_
_entity.id
_entity.type
_entity.pdbx_description
1 polymer ?
#
loop_
_entity_poly.entity_id
_entity_poly.type
_entity_poly.pdbx_seq_one_letter_code
_entity_poly.pdbx_strand_id
1 'polypeptide(L)'
;MIVFRILSAVLGLAFAVAIIWGFVAGGSVVPVLALMLAEPWGVVTLADLYLGFVLVAGLVVLLEPERRNGVLWGIAILLLGNVITAAWIALRLPHVLARFKAA
;
A
#
# COMPACT_ATOMS: atom_id res chain seq x y z
N MET A 1 14.79 4.60 12.04
CA MET A 1 13.35 4.35 12.27
C MET A 1 12.49 5.62 12.07
N ILE A 2 12.79 6.75 12.72
CA ILE A 2 11.96 7.97 12.57
C ILE A 2 12.00 8.58 11.16
N VAL A 3 13.20 8.65 10.56
CA VAL A 3 13.39 9.14 9.19
C VAL A 3 12.55 8.34 8.20
N PHE A 4 12.62 7.00 8.26
CA PHE A 4 11.85 6.11 7.40
C PHE A 4 10.33 6.35 7.51
N ARG A 5 9.81 6.53 8.74
CA ARG A 5 8.38 6.82 8.95
C ARG A 5 7.95 8.15 8.34
N ILE A 6 8.76 9.19 8.52
CA ILE A 6 8.47 10.53 7.98
C ILE A 6 8.50 10.47 6.45
N LEU A 7 9.52 9.84 5.87
CA LEU A 7 9.60 9.62 4.42
C LEU A 7 8.39 8.86 3.90
N SER A 8 7.99 7.76 4.55
CA SER A 8 6.78 7.02 4.17
C SER A 8 5.53 7.90 4.24
N ALA A 9 5.36 8.70 5.30
CA ALA A 9 4.21 9.60 5.43
C ALA A 9 4.18 10.65 4.31
N VAL A 10 5.32 11.28 4.01
CA VAL A 10 5.42 12.30 2.94
C VAL A 10 5.16 11.69 1.57
N LEU A 11 5.79 10.56 1.25
CA LEU A 11 5.60 9.87 -0.03
C LEU A 11 4.17 9.34 -0.19
N GLY A 12 3.59 8.79 0.88
CA GLY A 12 2.20 8.34 0.89
C GLY A 12 1.22 9.50 0.65
N LEU A 13 1.45 10.65 1.28
CA LEU A 13 0.64 11.85 1.06
C LEU A 13 0.80 12.39 -0.35
N ALA A 14 2.03 12.48 -0.85
CA ALA A 14 2.30 12.91 -2.23
C ALA A 14 1.62 11.99 -3.24
N PHE A 15 1.63 10.67 -3.01
CA PHE A 15 0.96 9.71 -3.88
C PHE A 15 -0.57 9.82 -3.78
N ALA A 16 -1.14 10.06 -2.60
CA ALA A 16 -2.57 10.32 -2.45
C ALA A 16 -3.00 11.59 -3.22
N VAL A 17 -2.19 12.65 -3.18
CA VAL A 17 -2.41 13.87 -3.99
C VAL A 17 -2.35 13.54 -5.48
N ALA A 18 -1.39 12.72 -5.92
CA ALA A 18 -1.28 12.30 -7.31
C ALA A 18 -2.52 11.48 -7.76
N ILE A 19 -3.07 10.63 -6.91
CA ILE A 19 -4.32 9.89 -7.19
C ILE A 19 -5.48 10.87 -7.37
N ILE A 20 -5.65 11.82 -6.45
CA ILE A 20 -6.72 12.84 -6.55
C ILE A 20 -6.55 13.65 -7.84
N TRP A 21 -5.33 14.09 -8.14
CA TRP A 21 -5.03 14.79 -9.38
C TRP A 21 -5.37 13.94 -10.60
N GLY A 22 -5.05 12.65 -10.60
CA GLY A 22 -5.39 11.71 -11.68
C GLY A 22 -6.91 11.62 -11.91
N PHE A 23 -7.71 11.56 -10.85
CA PHE A 23 -9.17 11.57 -10.97
C PHE A 23 -9.73 12.92 -11.44
N VAL A 24 -9.18 14.03 -10.95
CA VAL A 24 -9.65 15.38 -11.30
C VAL A 24 -9.29 15.73 -12.75
N ALA A 25 -8.08 15.41 -13.21
CA ALA A 25 -7.58 15.76 -14.53
C ALA A 25 -7.90 14.71 -15.60
N GLY A 26 -7.87 13.42 -15.26
CA GLY A 26 -8.04 12.30 -16.18
C GLY A 26 -9.38 11.58 -16.09
N GLY A 27 -10.21 11.89 -15.09
CA GLY A 27 -11.49 11.23 -14.88
C GLY A 27 -11.36 9.82 -14.32
N SER A 28 -12.09 8.86 -14.90
CA SER A 28 -12.11 7.47 -14.42
C SER A 28 -10.82 6.71 -14.77
N VAL A 29 -10.39 5.81 -13.88
CA VAL A 29 -9.27 4.89 -14.10
C VAL A 29 -9.65 3.71 -15.03
N VAL A 30 -10.93 3.51 -15.32
CA VAL A 30 -11.42 2.34 -16.09
C VAL A 30 -10.82 2.25 -17.50
N PRO A 31 -10.74 3.33 -18.31
CA PRO A 31 -10.18 3.25 -19.65
C PRO A 31 -8.69 2.89 -19.67
N VAL A 32 -7.90 3.43 -18.73
CA VAL A 32 -6.47 3.10 -18.65
C VAL A 32 -6.25 1.66 -18.21
N LEU A 33 -7.07 1.14 -17.28
CA LEU A 33 -7.01 -0.27 -16.91
C LEU A 33 -7.36 -1.19 -18.08
N ALA A 34 -8.39 -0.84 -18.87
CA ALA A 34 -8.75 -1.61 -20.07
C ALA A 34 -7.59 -1.66 -21.08
N LEU A 35 -6.90 -0.53 -21.29
CA LEU A 35 -5.71 -0.47 -22.14
C LEU A 35 -4.56 -1.33 -21.60
N MET A 36 -4.29 -1.25 -20.29
CA MET A 36 -3.24 -2.06 -19.66
C MET A 36 -3.54 -3.56 -19.74
N LEU A 37 -4.80 -3.96 -19.65
CA LEU A 37 -5.20 -5.35 -19.78
C LEU A 37 -5.14 -5.88 -21.22
N ALA A 38 -5.21 -4.99 -22.22
CA ALA A 38 -5.11 -5.36 -23.63
C ALA A 38 -3.64 -5.57 -24.08
N GLU A 39 -2.68 -4.94 -23.41
CA GLU A 39 -1.26 -5.00 -23.75
C GLU A 39 -0.47 -5.95 -22.83
N PRO A 40 0.37 -6.86 -23.35
CA PRO A 40 1.11 -7.83 -22.52
C PRO A 40 1.92 -7.20 -21.38
N TRP A 41 2.62 -6.10 -21.67
CA TRP A 41 3.40 -5.37 -20.65
C TRP A 41 2.52 -4.64 -19.64
N GLY A 42 1.30 -4.24 -20.02
CA GLY A 42 0.34 -3.66 -19.09
C GLY A 42 -0.14 -4.70 -18.09
N VAL A 43 -0.41 -5.93 -18.54
CA VAL A 43 -0.74 -7.07 -17.66
C VAL A 43 0.42 -7.38 -16.70
N VAL A 44 1.66 -7.45 -17.20
CA VAL A 44 2.85 -7.69 -16.35
C VAL A 44 3.00 -6.58 -15.29
N THR A 45 2.77 -5.31 -15.67
CA THR A 45 2.84 -4.18 -14.74
C THR A 45 1.78 -4.26 -13.64
N LEU A 46 0.54 -4.62 -14.00
CA LEU A 46 -0.54 -4.83 -13.03
C LEU A 46 -0.24 -6.02 -12.12
N ALA A 47 0.26 -7.12 -12.69
CA ALA A 47 0.65 -8.30 -11.93
C ALA A 47 1.76 -8.00 -10.92
N ASP A 48 2.79 -7.26 -11.32
CA ASP A 48 3.88 -6.83 -10.44
C ASP A 48 3.35 -5.98 -9.26
N LEU A 49 2.50 -4.99 -9.57
CA LEU A 49 1.88 -4.14 -8.56
C LEU A 49 1.05 -4.94 -7.54
N TYR A 50 0.13 -5.78 -8.02
CA TYR A 50 -0.77 -6.54 -7.15
C TYR A 50 -0.06 -7.68 -6.40
N LEU A 51 0.95 -8.30 -7.01
CA LEU A 51 1.81 -9.26 -6.30
C LEU A 51 2.49 -8.56 -5.11
N GLY A 52 3.02 -7.36 -5.32
CA GLY A 52 3.55 -6.52 -4.25
C GLY A 52 2.52 -6.27 -3.14
N PHE A 53 1.29 -5.91 -3.49
CA PHE A 53 0.22 -5.69 -2.49
C PHE A 53 -0.10 -6.94 -1.69
N VAL A 54 -0.22 -8.11 -2.34
CA VAL A 54 -0.51 -9.38 -1.65
C VAL A 54 0.61 -9.76 -0.69
N LEU A 55 1.87 -9.67 -1.13
CA LEU A 55 3.03 -10.00 -0.30
C LEU A 55 3.11 -9.08 0.93
N VAL A 56 2.94 -7.77 0.71
CA VAL A 56 2.97 -6.79 1.80
C VAL A 56 1.78 -6.95 2.74
N ALA A 57 0.57 -7.19 2.22
CA ALA A 57 -0.62 -7.46 3.03
C ALA A 57 -0.42 -8.70 3.90
N GLY A 58 0.11 -9.79 3.33
CA GLY A 58 0.47 -11.00 4.08
C GLY A 58 1.48 -10.72 5.18
N LEU A 59 2.53 -9.95 4.88
CA LEU A 59 3.53 -9.54 5.87
C LEU A 59 2.90 -8.71 7.00
N VAL A 60 2.03 -7.75 6.68
CA VAL A 60 1.34 -6.93 7.68
C VAL A 60 0.44 -7.79 8.58
N VAL A 61 -0.28 -8.77 8.02
CA VAL A 61 -1.09 -9.73 8.80
C VAL A 61 -0.24 -10.54 9.76
N LEU A 62 0.97 -10.94 9.36
CA LEU A 62 1.89 -11.72 10.17
C LEU A 62 2.60 -10.89 11.24
N LEU A 63 2.93 -9.63 10.93
CA LEU A 63 3.70 -8.75 11.82
C LEU A 63 2.82 -8.07 12.88
N GLU A 64 1.55 -7.83 12.60
CA GLU A 64 0.65 -7.15 13.53
C GLU A 64 0.41 -7.99 14.80
N PRO A 65 0.55 -7.40 16.02
CA PRO A 65 0.33 -8.14 17.26
C PRO A 65 -1.08 -8.70 17.39
N GLU A 66 -2.07 -7.98 16.86
CA GLU A 66 -3.47 -8.39 16.81
C GLU A 66 -3.84 -8.78 15.38
N ARG A 67 -4.20 -10.06 15.18
CA ARG A 67 -4.57 -10.59 13.85
C ARG A 67 -5.70 -9.80 13.18
N ARG A 68 -6.69 -9.35 13.95
CA ARG A 68 -7.81 -8.55 13.43
C ARG A 68 -7.31 -7.25 12.78
N ASN A 69 -6.39 -6.55 13.44
CA ASN A 69 -5.78 -5.34 12.87
C ASN A 69 -4.96 -5.66 11.63
N GLY A 70 -4.16 -6.73 11.68
CA GLY A 70 -3.39 -7.19 10.53
C GLY A 70 -4.28 -7.43 9.30
N VAL A 71 -5.40 -8.12 9.48
CA VAL A 71 -6.37 -8.39 8.39
C VAL A 71 -7.00 -7.11 7.86
N LEU A 72 -7.41 -6.19 8.74
CA LEU A 72 -8.00 -4.91 8.32
C LEU A 72 -7.01 -4.08 7.48
N TRP A 73 -5.75 -3.99 7.91
CA TRP A 73 -4.71 -3.31 7.14
C TRP A 73 -4.40 -4.04 5.83
N GLY A 74 -4.31 -5.37 5.85
CA GLY A 74 -4.07 -6.18 4.66
C GLY A 74 -5.15 -5.98 3.60
N ILE A 75 -6.43 -6.01 3.99
CA ILE A 75 -7.55 -5.73 3.07
C ILE A 75 -7.46 -4.30 2.54
N ALA A 76 -7.18 -3.32 3.40
CA ALA A 76 -7.04 -1.94 2.96
C ALA A 76 -5.88 -1.75 1.96
N ILE A 77 -4.77 -2.46 2.12
CA ILE A 77 -3.64 -2.46 1.16
C ILE A 77 -4.07 -3.06 -0.18
N LEU A 78 -4.81 -4.16 -0.21
CA LEU A 78 -5.29 -4.75 -1.46
C LEU A 78 -6.24 -3.83 -2.23
N LEU A 79 -7.00 -2.99 -1.54
CA LEU A 79 -7.99 -2.08 -2.15
C LEU A 79 -7.40 -0.72 -2.53
N LEU A 80 -6.53 -0.16 -1.70
CA LEU A 80 -6.06 1.22 -1.81
C LEU A 80 -4.55 1.31 -2.07
N GLY A 81 -3.86 0.17 -2.12
CA GLY A 81 -2.47 0.05 -2.52
C GLY A 81 -1.48 0.76 -1.59
N ASN A 82 -0.45 1.34 -2.22
CA ASN A 82 0.73 1.86 -1.53
C ASN A 82 0.47 3.04 -0.59
N VAL A 83 -0.63 3.78 -0.75
CA VAL A 83 -1.00 4.85 0.20
C VAL A 83 -1.23 4.25 1.60
N ILE A 84 -1.91 3.10 1.67
CA ILE A 84 -2.17 2.41 2.93
C ILE A 84 -0.92 1.73 3.46
N THR A 85 -0.09 1.14 2.59
CA THR A 85 1.22 0.61 3.00
C THR A 85 2.08 1.69 3.66
N ALA A 86 2.14 2.88 3.04
CA ALA A 86 2.87 4.02 3.59
C ALA A 86 2.31 4.49 4.95
N ALA A 87 0.98 4.56 5.07
CA ALA A 87 0.32 4.89 6.33
C ALA A 87 0.61 3.85 7.43
N TRP A 88 0.57 2.56 7.09
CA TRP A 88 0.89 1.49 8.02
C TRP A 88 2.33 1.62 8.53
N ILE A 89 3.30 1.86 7.63
CA ILE A 89 4.69 2.07 8.02
C ILE A 89 4.83 3.28 8.97
N ALA A 90 4.18 4.39 8.64
CA ALA A 90 4.27 5.61 9.44
C ALA A 90 3.69 5.45 10.86
N LEU A 91 2.57 4.71 10.99
CA LEU A 91 1.77 4.64 12.22
C LEU A 91 2.03 3.37 13.05
N ARG A 92 2.16 2.22 12.42
CA ARG A 92 2.10 0.90 13.06
C ARG A 92 3.47 0.27 13.27
N LEU A 93 4.42 0.52 12.37
CA LEU A 93 5.76 -0.08 12.43
C LEU A 93 6.46 0.04 13.81
N PRO A 94 6.40 1.16 14.55
CA PRO A 94 7.01 1.23 15.89
C PRO A 94 6.42 0.23 16.89
N HIS A 95 5.10 0.04 16.86
CA HIS A 95 4.39 -0.86 17.76
C HIS A 95 4.75 -2.32 17.48
N VAL A 96 4.85 -2.66 16.19
CA VAL A 96 5.30 -3.97 15.72
C VAL A 96 6.74 -4.23 16.17
N LEU A 97 7.65 -3.28 15.95
CA LEU A 97 9.06 -3.43 16.32
C LEU A 97 9.28 -3.49 17.84
N ALA A 98 8.45 -2.80 18.63
CA ALA A 98 8.52 -2.87 20.08
C ALA A 98 8.22 -4.28 20.62
N ARG A 99 7.31 -5.02 19.98
CA ARG A 99 7.00 -6.41 20.34
C ARG A 99 8.22 -7.34 20.20
N PHE A 100 9.01 -7.19 19.14
CA PHE A 100 10.19 -8.03 18.91
C PHE A 100 11.34 -7.72 19.87
N LYS A 101 11.38 -6.51 20.45
CA LYS A 101 12.38 -6.16 21.47
C LYS A 101 12.04 -6.66 22.88
N ALA A 102 10.79 -7.06 23.10
CA ALA A 102 10.29 -7.54 24.39
C ALA A 102 10.26 -9.08 24.48
N ALA A 103 10.63 -9.79 23.41
CA ALA A 103 10.73 -11.24 23.33
C ALA A 103 12.21 -11.67 23.31
#